data_AF-A0A183NXV4-F1
#
_entry.id   AF-A0A183NXV4-F1
#
_cell.length_a   1.000
_cell.length_b   1.000
_cell.length_c   1.000
_cell.angle_alpha   90.00
_cell.angle_beta   90.00
_cell.angle_gamma   90.00
#
_symmetry.space_group_name_H-M   'P 1'
#
loop_
_entity.id
_entity.type
_entity.pdbx_description
1 polymer ?
#
loop_
_entity_poly.entity_id
_entity_poly.type
_entity_poly.pdbx_seq_one_letter_code
_entity_poly.pdbx_strand_id
1 'polypeptide(L)'
;MVKESINCIYFTFDNILNKYNKLDDVILKSIQCYIEWLLNDQYKNMNEYLSLLQLATNLFSNIFDKINILLINQVQLIGDNNDILFGKCIGYTKEERINHPISPILMSFIAQSITEEIEISSRFVRQFVNFKFHEEKENQQKQTIFNLLNDTHRSFKLFLSLAFSGISVPEWSTVESCIQLACDLLTIFTHENKTINPLVILDDQLLFEINVCLLLILSKGIPPPQRLIVKYAELYCSLAKLFPYKQFVLLSFITGNIHTINQEYKLKLIQIPHCNSLIEIITDCLCYTSLAERARFVTIVTKPFVSLHKVTSSITTFMRLLSPPPQKLEKL
;
A
#
# COMPACT_ATOMS: atom_id res chain seq x y z
N MET A 1 21.56 29.90 -21.81
CA MET A 1 20.32 29.38 -22.42
C MET A 1 19.79 28.13 -21.72
N VAL A 2 20.41 26.94 -21.82
CA VAL A 2 19.82 25.69 -21.27
C VAL A 2 19.58 25.76 -19.75
N LYS A 3 20.54 26.28 -18.97
CA LYS A 3 20.42 26.43 -17.51
C LYS A 3 19.31 27.39 -17.09
N GLU A 4 19.13 28.49 -17.81
CA GLU A 4 18.07 29.47 -17.54
C GLU A 4 16.69 28.88 -17.85
N SER A 5 16.58 28.09 -18.93
CA SER A 5 15.36 27.35 -19.25
C SER A 5 15.02 26.30 -18.21
N ILE A 6 16.00 25.52 -17.73
CA ILE A 6 15.83 24.56 -16.62
C ILE A 6 15.27 25.27 -15.38
N ASN A 7 15.92 26.35 -14.95
CA ASN A 7 15.48 27.09 -13.77
C ASN A 7 14.10 27.71 -13.98
N CYS A 8 13.80 28.26 -15.16
CA CYS A 8 12.49 28.84 -15.46
C CYS A 8 11.37 27.79 -15.38
N ILE A 9 11.58 26.60 -15.95
CA ILE A 9 10.60 25.49 -15.88
C ILE A 9 10.45 25.01 -14.43
N TYR A 10 11.56 24.81 -13.71
CA TYR A 10 11.53 24.46 -12.29
C TYR A 10 10.71 25.47 -11.47
N PHE A 11 11.00 26.77 -11.57
CA PHE A 11 10.29 27.80 -10.82
C PHE A 11 8.82 27.90 -11.23
N THR A 12 8.48 27.55 -12.47
CA THR A 12 7.08 27.47 -12.90
C THR A 12 6.35 26.36 -12.15
N PHE A 13 6.91 25.14 -12.12
CA PHE A 13 6.31 24.03 -11.38
C PHE A 13 6.30 24.26 -9.87
N ASP A 14 7.37 24.80 -9.30
CA ASP A 14 7.44 25.14 -7.89
C ASP A 14 6.33 26.15 -7.51
N ASN A 15 6.15 27.20 -8.31
CA ASN A 15 5.06 28.15 -8.10
C ASN A 15 3.67 27.54 -8.25
N ILE A 16 3.47 26.64 -9.23
CA ILE A 16 2.20 25.94 -9.42
C ILE A 16 1.92 25.06 -8.21
N LEU A 17 2.89 24.26 -7.76
CA LEU A 17 2.75 23.43 -6.56
C LEU A 17 2.48 24.30 -5.32
N ASN A 18 3.18 25.40 -5.13
CA ASN A 18 2.99 26.25 -3.95
C ASN A 18 1.62 26.97 -3.94
N LYS A 19 1.05 27.30 -5.10
CA LYS A 19 -0.23 28.02 -5.20
C LYS A 19 -1.44 27.10 -5.35
N TYR A 20 -1.28 25.92 -5.94
CA TYR A 20 -2.37 25.00 -6.24
C TYR A 20 -2.39 23.86 -5.23
N ASN A 21 -3.39 23.85 -4.36
CA ASN A 21 -3.48 22.87 -3.26
C ASN A 21 -3.97 21.49 -3.71
N LYS A 22 -4.53 21.36 -4.91
CA LYS A 22 -5.00 20.08 -5.45
C LYS A 22 -3.90 19.40 -6.27
N LEU A 23 -3.77 18.08 -6.11
CA LEU A 23 -2.94 17.26 -7.00
C LEU A 23 -3.74 16.97 -8.26
N ASP A 24 -3.19 17.36 -9.41
CA ASP A 24 -3.81 17.23 -10.72
C ASP A 24 -2.95 16.38 -11.64
N ASP A 25 -3.60 15.50 -12.42
CA ASP A 25 -2.92 14.53 -13.27
C ASP A 25 -2.07 15.19 -14.37
N VAL A 26 -2.55 16.29 -14.96
CA VAL A 26 -1.83 17.01 -16.02
C VAL A 26 -0.58 17.67 -15.45
N ILE A 27 -0.71 18.29 -14.27
CA ILE A 27 0.42 18.92 -13.58
C ILE A 27 1.47 17.88 -13.20
N LEU A 28 1.06 16.77 -12.57
CA LEU A 28 2.00 15.73 -12.13
C LEU A 28 2.68 15.03 -13.30
N LYS A 29 1.97 14.73 -14.39
CA LYS A 29 2.58 14.19 -15.63
C LYS A 29 3.58 15.16 -16.24
N SER A 30 3.27 16.45 -16.26
CA SER A 30 4.17 17.47 -16.79
C SER A 30 5.45 17.59 -15.96
N ILE A 31 5.33 17.54 -14.63
CA ILE A 31 6.47 17.52 -13.71
C ILE A 31 7.28 16.25 -13.92
N GLN A 32 6.62 15.10 -14.06
CA GLN A 32 7.30 13.83 -14.34
C GLN A 32 8.12 13.94 -15.63
N CYS A 33 7.51 14.31 -16.76
CA CYS A 33 8.23 14.46 -18.04
C CYS A 33 9.41 15.42 -17.93
N TYR A 34 9.26 16.51 -17.18
CA TYR A 34 10.35 17.44 -16.92
C TYR A 34 11.50 16.78 -16.14
N ILE A 35 11.21 16.01 -15.09
CA ILE A 35 12.24 15.33 -14.31
C ILE A 35 12.92 14.22 -15.13
N GLU A 36 12.16 13.47 -15.92
CA GLU A 36 12.73 12.46 -16.82
C GLU A 36 13.69 13.10 -17.84
N TRP A 37 13.28 14.20 -18.47
CA TRP A 37 14.12 14.98 -19.37
C TRP A 37 15.36 15.55 -18.66
N LEU A 38 15.19 16.09 -17.45
CA LEU A 38 16.27 16.65 -16.65
C LEU A 38 17.35 15.61 -16.34
N LEU A 39 16.92 14.39 -15.99
CA LEU A 39 17.80 13.33 -15.52
C LEU A 39 18.33 12.41 -16.63
N ASN A 40 17.62 12.24 -17.74
CA ASN A 40 18.08 11.41 -18.85
C ASN A 40 18.81 12.20 -19.94
N ASP A 41 18.34 13.40 -20.28
CA ASP A 41 18.85 14.13 -21.44
C ASP A 41 19.83 15.23 -21.05
N GLN A 42 19.58 15.94 -19.94
CA GLN A 42 20.44 17.04 -19.52
C GLN A 42 21.64 16.57 -18.68
N TYR A 43 21.51 15.43 -18.00
CA TYR A 43 22.60 14.79 -17.26
C TYR A 43 23.87 14.57 -18.10
N LYS A 44 23.72 14.12 -19.35
CA LYS A 44 24.87 13.83 -20.23
C LYS A 44 25.58 15.09 -20.72
N ASN A 45 24.88 16.21 -20.73
CA ASN A 45 25.34 17.45 -21.34
C ASN A 45 25.91 18.44 -20.31
N MET A 46 25.53 18.29 -19.04
CA MET A 46 25.90 19.19 -17.96
C MET A 46 26.64 18.39 -16.88
N ASN A 47 27.91 18.72 -16.63
CA ASN A 47 28.70 18.19 -15.49
C ASN A 47 28.17 18.71 -14.12
N GLU A 48 26.85 18.88 -13.97
CA GLU A 48 26.16 19.47 -12.82
C GLU A 48 25.14 18.50 -12.19
N TYR A 49 25.43 17.19 -12.18
CA TYR A 49 24.51 16.15 -11.70
C TYR A 49 23.86 16.46 -10.34
N LEU A 50 24.65 16.92 -9.36
CA LEU A 50 24.15 17.20 -8.02
C LEU A 50 23.12 18.33 -8.00
N SER A 51 23.28 19.37 -8.85
CA SER A 51 22.32 20.48 -8.90
C SER A 51 21.03 20.06 -9.58
N LEU A 52 21.10 19.30 -10.67
CA LEU A 52 19.93 18.76 -11.37
C LEU A 52 19.15 17.78 -10.49
N LEU A 53 19.86 16.91 -9.78
CA LEU A 53 19.26 16.00 -8.81
C LEU A 53 18.58 16.77 -7.67
N GLN A 54 19.20 17.83 -7.16
CA GLN A 54 18.61 18.66 -6.11
C GLN A 54 17.30 19.32 -6.58
N LEU A 55 17.23 19.82 -7.81
CA LEU A 55 16.00 20.38 -8.38
C LEU A 55 14.89 19.31 -8.46
N ALA A 56 15.21 18.12 -8.95
CA ALA A 56 14.25 17.01 -9.00
C ALA A 56 13.76 16.62 -7.59
N THR A 57 14.68 16.45 -6.64
CA THR A 57 14.37 16.09 -5.26
C THR A 57 13.49 17.15 -4.57
N ASN A 58 13.71 18.44 -4.82
CA ASN A 58 12.86 19.50 -4.29
C ASN A 58 11.42 19.41 -4.82
N LEU A 59 11.24 19.19 -6.13
CA LEU A 59 9.90 19.01 -6.72
C LEU A 59 9.21 17.77 -6.12
N PHE A 60 9.93 16.67 -5.95
CA PHE A 60 9.40 15.48 -5.30
C PHE A 60 9.00 15.74 -3.85
N SER A 61 9.83 16.44 -3.08
CA SER A 61 9.52 16.80 -1.69
C SER A 61 8.21 17.57 -1.59
N ASN A 62 8.01 18.60 -2.43
CA ASN A 62 6.78 19.38 -2.44
C ASN A 62 5.54 18.52 -2.78
N ILE A 63 5.68 17.55 -3.69
CA ILE A 63 4.58 16.65 -4.04
C ILE A 63 4.30 15.68 -2.87
N PHE A 64 5.33 15.16 -2.21
CA PHE A 64 5.17 14.27 -1.07
C PHE A 64 4.51 14.97 0.12
N ASP A 65 4.85 16.24 0.37
CA ASP A 65 4.19 17.05 1.39
C ASP A 65 2.70 17.23 1.08
N LYS A 66 2.32 17.41 -0.19
CA LYS A 66 0.91 17.45 -0.60
C LYS A 66 0.20 16.12 -0.45
N ILE A 67 0.85 15.01 -0.78
CA ILE A 67 0.30 13.67 -0.54
C ILE A 67 0.09 13.45 0.97
N ASN A 68 1.04 13.86 1.80
CA ASN A 68 0.91 13.78 3.24
C ASN A 68 -0.27 14.62 3.76
N ILE A 69 -0.41 15.87 3.30
CA ILE A 69 -1.56 16.72 3.63
C ILE A 69 -2.88 16.09 3.16
N LEU A 70 -2.90 15.49 1.97
CA LEU A 70 -4.07 14.79 1.45
C LEU A 70 -4.51 13.65 2.38
N LEU A 71 -3.58 12.79 2.80
CA LEU A 71 -3.88 11.69 3.72
C LEU A 71 -4.33 12.21 5.09
N ILE A 72 -3.68 13.25 5.62
CA ILE A 72 -4.10 13.90 6.88
C ILE A 72 -5.52 14.45 6.79
N ASN A 73 -5.85 15.14 5.69
CA ASN A 73 -7.19 15.69 5.49
C ASN A 73 -8.25 14.58 5.40
N GLN A 74 -7.93 13.46 4.76
CA GLN A 74 -8.83 12.31 4.74
C GLN A 74 -9.09 11.78 6.16
N VAL A 75 -8.07 11.70 7.02
CA VAL A 75 -8.24 11.29 8.43
C VAL A 75 -9.16 12.26 9.16
N GLN A 76 -8.99 13.57 8.92
CA GLN A 76 -9.80 14.60 9.55
C GLN A 76 -11.28 14.54 9.14
N LEU A 77 -11.58 14.14 7.89
CA LEU A 77 -12.96 14.00 7.40
C LEU A 77 -13.75 12.89 8.10
N ILE A 78 -13.08 11.88 8.66
CA ILE A 78 -13.71 10.82 9.45
C ILE A 78 -14.20 11.36 10.81
N GLY A 79 -13.60 12.45 11.30
CA GLY A 79 -13.99 13.12 12.55
C GLY A 79 -13.68 12.30 13.81
N ASP A 80 -14.33 12.69 14.91
CA ASP A 80 -14.25 11.99 16.22
C ASP A 80 -15.29 10.85 16.32
N ASN A 81 -16.04 10.60 15.24
CA ASN A 81 -16.97 9.48 15.19
C ASN A 81 -16.14 8.20 15.31
N ASN A 82 -16.42 7.45 16.38
CA ASN A 82 -15.82 6.17 16.65
C ASN A 82 -15.72 5.34 15.38
N ASP A 83 -14.53 4.80 15.19
CA ASP A 83 -14.12 3.97 14.09
C ASP A 83 -14.92 2.66 14.06
N ILE A 84 -16.13 2.72 13.51
CA ILE A 84 -17.07 1.60 13.43
C ILE A 84 -16.77 0.79 12.18
N LEU A 85 -16.21 -0.41 12.36
CA LEU A 85 -16.12 -1.42 11.32
C LEU A 85 -17.06 -2.56 11.63
N PHE A 86 -17.91 -2.90 10.66
CA PHE A 86 -18.91 -3.96 10.80
C PHE A 86 -19.71 -3.84 12.13
N GLY A 87 -20.01 -2.61 12.55
CA GLY A 87 -20.76 -2.33 13.78
C GLY A 87 -19.95 -2.29 15.08
N LYS A 88 -18.61 -2.48 15.04
CA LYS A 88 -17.74 -2.46 16.22
C LYS A 88 -16.76 -1.30 16.21
N CYS A 89 -16.63 -0.61 17.35
CA CYS A 89 -15.64 0.44 17.55
C CYS A 89 -14.25 -0.18 17.80
N ILE A 90 -13.26 0.26 17.03
CA ILE A 90 -11.88 -0.22 17.22
C ILE A 90 -11.12 0.65 18.23
N GLY A 91 -11.40 1.96 18.28
CA GLY A 91 -10.85 2.87 19.28
C GLY A 91 -9.53 3.53 18.92
N TYR A 92 -9.20 3.68 17.64
CA TYR A 92 -8.02 4.45 17.22
C TYR A 92 -8.18 5.94 17.56
N THR A 93 -7.12 6.54 18.08
CA THR A 93 -7.06 7.98 18.31
C THR A 93 -6.82 8.74 17.01
N LYS A 94 -7.17 10.04 16.98
CA LYS A 94 -6.84 10.92 15.84
C LYS A 94 -5.32 10.95 15.53
N GLU A 95 -4.49 10.87 16.55
CA GLU A 95 -3.03 10.90 16.40
C GLU A 95 -2.49 9.59 15.80
N GLU A 96 -2.97 8.44 16.29
CA GLU A 96 -2.67 7.14 15.69
C GLU A 96 -3.11 7.12 14.22
N ARG A 97 -4.24 7.76 13.89
CA ARG A 97 -4.70 7.82 12.51
C ARG A 97 -3.80 8.65 11.59
N ILE A 98 -3.24 9.75 12.08
CA ILE A 98 -2.35 10.59 11.27
C ILE A 98 -0.98 9.94 11.05
N ASN A 99 -0.48 9.24 12.07
CA ASN A 99 0.92 8.80 12.11
C ASN A 99 1.14 7.33 11.70
N HIS A 100 0.08 6.52 11.56
CA HIS A 100 0.22 5.10 11.24
C HIS A 100 0.12 4.81 9.73
N PRO A 101 1.04 4.01 9.14
CA PRO A 101 1.01 3.74 7.70
C PRO A 101 -0.18 2.90 7.25
N ILE A 102 -0.83 2.19 8.18
CA ILE A 102 -2.10 1.49 7.96
C ILE A 102 -3.18 1.98 8.94
N SER A 103 -3.08 3.24 9.38
CA SER A 103 -4.24 3.94 9.95
C SER A 103 -5.57 3.72 9.17
N PRO A 104 -5.53 3.47 7.84
CA PRO A 104 -6.68 3.09 7.01
C PRO A 104 -7.38 1.74 7.20
N ILE A 105 -7.19 0.90 8.23
CA ILE A 105 -8.19 -0.19 8.45
C ILE A 105 -9.61 0.41 8.53
N LEU A 106 -9.71 1.70 8.85
CA LEU A 106 -10.92 2.50 8.94
C LEU A 106 -11.19 3.46 7.79
N MET A 107 -10.15 4.09 7.24
CA MET A 107 -10.35 4.99 6.08
C MET A 107 -10.87 4.23 4.86
N SER A 108 -10.53 2.94 4.76
CA SER A 108 -10.94 1.97 3.74
C SER A 108 -12.44 1.64 3.65
N PHE A 109 -13.23 2.03 4.65
CA PHE A 109 -14.68 1.80 4.66
C PHE A 109 -15.50 3.08 4.61
N ILE A 110 -14.91 4.23 4.97
CA ILE A 110 -15.65 5.46 5.25
C ILE A 110 -15.22 6.63 4.32
N ALA A 111 -13.97 6.70 3.88
CA ALA A 111 -13.46 7.84 3.11
C ALA A 111 -13.62 7.65 1.59
N GLN A 112 -14.86 7.68 1.09
CA GLN A 112 -15.18 7.53 -0.34
C GLN A 112 -15.01 8.83 -1.16
N SER A 113 -14.64 9.95 -0.54
CA SER A 113 -14.81 11.28 -1.14
C SER A 113 -13.61 11.81 -1.96
N ILE A 114 -12.44 11.15 -1.94
CA ILE A 114 -11.18 11.67 -2.53
C ILE A 114 -10.44 10.56 -3.33
N THR A 115 -11.21 9.73 -4.05
CA THR A 115 -10.71 8.50 -4.69
C THR A 115 -9.90 8.78 -5.95
N GLU A 116 -10.17 9.91 -6.62
CA GLU A 116 -9.43 10.41 -7.78
C GLU A 116 -8.01 10.85 -7.40
N GLU A 117 -7.84 11.68 -6.36
CA GLU A 117 -6.52 12.18 -5.99
C GLU A 117 -5.62 11.06 -5.41
N ILE A 118 -6.20 10.02 -4.77
CA ILE A 118 -5.46 8.81 -4.40
C ILE A 118 -4.96 8.09 -5.67
N GLU A 119 -5.81 7.94 -6.67
CA GLU A 119 -5.42 7.30 -7.93
C GLU A 119 -4.30 8.08 -8.63
N ILE A 120 -4.46 9.38 -8.79
CA ILE A 120 -3.48 10.28 -9.41
C ILE A 120 -2.14 10.21 -8.66
N SER A 121 -2.18 10.33 -7.34
CA SER A 121 -0.99 10.28 -6.49
C SER A 121 -0.30 8.90 -6.57
N SER A 122 -1.07 7.81 -6.55
CA SER A 122 -0.50 6.46 -6.60
C SER A 122 0.15 6.17 -7.95
N ARG A 123 -0.44 6.64 -9.07
CA ARG A 123 0.18 6.55 -10.41
C ARG A 123 1.50 7.32 -10.46
N PHE A 124 1.53 8.55 -9.97
CA PHE A 124 2.73 9.38 -9.94
C PHE A 124 3.85 8.74 -9.10
N VAL A 125 3.54 8.32 -7.87
CA VAL A 125 4.52 7.67 -6.98
C VAL A 125 5.03 6.37 -7.61
N ARG A 126 4.15 5.58 -8.22
CA ARG A 126 4.54 4.34 -8.90
C ARG A 126 5.54 4.59 -10.03
N GLN A 127 5.31 5.62 -10.85
CA GLN A 127 6.24 5.99 -11.92
C GLN A 127 7.59 6.45 -11.35
N PHE A 128 7.56 7.26 -10.30
CA PHE A 128 8.76 7.72 -9.61
C PHE A 128 9.59 6.56 -9.04
N VAL A 129 8.93 5.65 -8.32
CA VAL A 129 9.56 4.50 -7.66
C VAL A 129 10.18 3.54 -8.67
N ASN A 130 9.55 3.38 -9.83
CA ASN A 130 10.05 2.52 -10.92
C ASN A 130 10.98 3.24 -11.91
N PHE A 131 11.23 4.53 -11.73
CA PHE A 131 12.04 5.28 -12.67
C PHE A 131 13.50 4.77 -12.67
N LYS A 132 14.01 4.50 -13.87
CA LYS A 132 15.38 4.03 -14.12
C LYS A 132 16.10 5.03 -15.01
N PHE A 133 17.30 5.43 -14.62
CA PHE A 133 18.17 6.27 -15.43
C PHE A 133 18.58 5.53 -16.71
N HIS A 134 18.70 6.24 -17.83
CA HIS A 134 19.07 5.69 -19.14
C HIS A 134 20.54 5.25 -19.31
N GLU A 135 21.29 5.00 -18.23
CA GLU A 135 22.66 4.48 -18.31
C GLU A 135 22.88 3.24 -17.42
N GLU A 136 22.76 2.07 -18.04
CA GLU A 136 23.37 0.84 -17.53
C GLU A 136 24.81 0.76 -18.07
N LYS A 137 25.80 1.17 -17.25
CA LYS A 137 27.08 0.44 -17.27
C LYS A 137 26.84 -0.84 -16.48
N GLU A 138 27.11 -1.99 -17.10
CA GLU A 138 26.77 -3.36 -16.67
C GLU A 138 27.17 -3.77 -15.24
N ASN A 139 27.81 -2.93 -14.43
CA ASN A 139 28.30 -3.28 -13.10
C ASN A 139 28.08 -2.23 -11.99
N GLN A 140 27.29 -1.17 -12.21
CA GLN A 140 26.92 -0.24 -11.14
C GLN A 140 25.54 -0.61 -10.58
N GLN A 141 25.45 -0.73 -9.24
CA GLN A 141 24.20 -1.02 -8.54
C GLN A 141 23.11 -0.08 -9.01
N LYS A 142 21.96 -0.65 -9.43
CA LYS A 142 20.79 0.10 -9.90
C LYS A 142 20.39 1.14 -8.86
N GLN A 143 20.77 2.40 -9.06
CA GLN A 143 20.29 3.51 -8.25
C GLN A 143 18.99 4.01 -8.87
N THR A 144 17.86 3.83 -8.17
CA THR A 144 16.61 4.52 -8.50
C THR A 144 16.64 5.94 -7.92
N ILE A 145 15.88 6.89 -8.47
CA ILE A 145 15.77 8.23 -7.84
C ILE A 145 15.26 8.11 -6.40
N PHE A 146 14.42 7.10 -6.13
CA PHE A 146 13.98 6.77 -4.79
C PHE A 146 15.14 6.59 -3.79
N ASN A 147 16.26 5.99 -4.20
CA ASN A 147 17.45 5.80 -3.35
C ASN A 147 18.23 7.09 -3.09
N LEU A 148 17.90 8.18 -3.80
CA LEU A 148 18.53 9.48 -3.70
C LEU A 148 17.74 10.44 -2.78
N LEU A 149 16.61 10.00 -2.23
CA LEU A 149 15.88 10.77 -1.22
C LEU A 149 16.64 10.78 0.11
N ASN A 150 16.80 11.95 0.72
CA ASN A 150 17.49 12.11 2.01
C ASN A 150 16.76 11.41 3.19
N ASP A 151 15.46 11.16 3.07
CA ASP A 151 14.63 10.45 4.07
C ASP A 151 13.82 9.33 3.40
N THR A 152 14.54 8.30 2.94
CA THR A 152 13.95 7.13 2.26
C THR A 152 12.94 6.40 3.13
N HIS A 153 13.15 6.30 4.44
CA HIS A 153 12.27 5.55 5.34
C HIS A 153 10.91 6.25 5.52
N ARG A 154 10.90 7.56 5.75
CA ARG A 154 9.65 8.32 5.88
C ARG A 154 8.88 8.35 4.56
N SER A 155 9.59 8.56 3.46
CA SER A 155 8.99 8.56 2.12
C SER A 155 8.36 7.21 1.80
N PHE A 156 9.04 6.11 2.14
CA PHE A 156 8.49 4.77 1.94
C PHE A 156 7.24 4.53 2.78
N LYS A 157 7.23 4.92 4.06
CA LYS A 157 6.05 4.81 4.93
C LYS A 157 4.88 5.58 4.33
N LEU A 158 5.11 6.81 3.86
CA LEU A 158 4.08 7.61 3.20
C LEU A 158 3.52 6.92 1.95
N PHE A 159 4.37 6.30 1.13
CA PHE A 159 3.93 5.60 -0.08
C PHE A 159 3.15 4.33 0.23
N LEU A 160 3.52 3.61 1.29
CA LEU A 160 2.70 2.52 1.81
C LEU A 160 1.35 3.04 2.30
N SER A 161 1.30 4.14 3.04
CA SER A 161 0.02 4.75 3.47
C SER A 161 -0.88 5.09 2.29
N LEU A 162 -0.30 5.69 1.24
CA LEU A 162 -1.02 6.02 0.02
C LEU A 162 -1.51 4.78 -0.73
N ALA A 163 -0.69 3.72 -0.80
CA ALA A 163 -1.10 2.48 -1.43
C ALA A 163 -2.27 1.86 -0.64
N PHE A 164 -2.12 1.69 0.68
CA PHE A 164 -3.12 1.03 1.52
C PHE A 164 -4.39 1.85 1.75
N SER A 165 -4.37 3.18 1.56
CA SER A 165 -5.60 4.00 1.58
C SER A 165 -6.53 3.69 0.40
N GLY A 166 -5.98 3.34 -0.77
CA GLY A 166 -6.76 3.09 -1.98
C GLY A 166 -7.10 1.63 -2.28
N ILE A 167 -6.51 0.62 -1.63
CA ILE A 167 -6.76 -0.80 -1.97
C ILE A 167 -8.19 -1.31 -1.64
N SER A 168 -9.02 -0.45 -1.07
CA SER A 168 -10.26 -0.81 -0.39
C SER A 168 -11.45 0.09 -0.73
N VAL A 169 -11.20 1.13 -1.54
CA VAL A 169 -12.21 2.05 -2.06
C VAL A 169 -13.10 1.35 -3.10
N PRO A 170 -14.33 1.85 -3.36
CA PRO A 170 -15.23 1.23 -4.33
C PRO A 170 -14.75 1.34 -5.80
N GLU A 171 -13.90 2.32 -6.12
CA GLU A 171 -13.42 2.59 -7.47
C GLU A 171 -12.29 1.64 -7.88
N TRP A 172 -12.59 0.78 -8.86
CA TRP A 172 -11.66 -0.25 -9.30
C TRP A 172 -10.36 0.27 -9.91
N SER A 173 -10.39 1.43 -10.57
CA SER A 173 -9.18 2.05 -11.13
C SER A 173 -8.22 2.50 -10.03
N THR A 174 -8.74 3.11 -8.97
CA THR A 174 -7.99 3.48 -7.77
C THR A 174 -7.40 2.26 -7.08
N VAL A 175 -8.21 1.23 -6.84
CA VAL A 175 -7.75 -0.01 -6.19
C VAL A 175 -6.63 -0.67 -6.99
N GLU A 176 -6.78 -0.78 -8.32
CA GLU A 176 -5.76 -1.39 -9.17
C GLU A 176 -4.43 -0.61 -9.12
N SER A 177 -4.48 0.72 -9.23
CA SER A 177 -3.29 1.58 -9.14
C SER A 177 -2.58 1.44 -7.79
N CYS A 178 -3.34 1.44 -6.70
CA CYS A 178 -2.82 1.30 -5.35
C CYS A 178 -2.23 -0.09 -5.06
N ILE A 179 -2.84 -1.17 -5.57
CA ILE A 179 -2.27 -2.51 -5.44
C ILE A 179 -0.95 -2.61 -6.22
N GLN A 180 -0.89 -2.05 -7.43
CA GLN A 180 0.34 -2.04 -8.22
C GLN A 180 1.45 -1.27 -7.48
N LEU A 181 1.14 -0.09 -6.93
CA LEU A 181 2.08 0.66 -6.10
C LEU A 181 2.57 -0.15 -4.90
N ALA A 182 1.67 -0.81 -4.16
CA ALA A 182 2.05 -1.66 -3.03
C ALA A 182 3.00 -2.78 -3.48
N CYS A 183 2.73 -3.46 -4.59
CA CYS A 183 3.60 -4.53 -5.11
C CYS A 183 4.98 -4.01 -5.52
N ASP A 184 5.06 -2.85 -6.16
CA ASP A 184 6.32 -2.24 -6.59
C ASP A 184 7.17 -1.83 -5.36
N LEU A 185 6.53 -1.24 -4.34
CA LEU A 185 7.19 -0.94 -3.06
C LEU A 185 7.72 -2.22 -2.38
N LEU A 186 6.90 -3.26 -2.26
CA LEU A 186 7.32 -4.54 -1.66
C LEU A 186 8.45 -5.21 -2.46
N THR A 187 8.50 -5.01 -3.78
CA THR A 187 9.59 -5.50 -4.64
C THR A 187 10.92 -4.83 -4.30
N ILE A 188 10.91 -3.54 -3.97
CA ILE A 188 12.13 -2.83 -3.55
C ILE A 188 12.74 -3.44 -2.28
N PHE A 189 11.91 -3.84 -1.32
CA PHE A 189 12.38 -4.53 -0.11
C PHE A 189 12.99 -5.90 -0.37
N THR A 190 12.53 -6.60 -1.39
CA THR A 190 12.95 -7.98 -1.67
C THR A 190 14.20 -8.04 -2.55
N HIS A 191 14.40 -7.07 -3.45
CA HIS A 191 15.39 -7.21 -4.51
C HIS A 191 16.33 -6.02 -4.72
N GLU A 192 15.95 -4.79 -4.32
CA GLU A 192 16.61 -3.59 -4.88
C GLU A 192 17.34 -2.72 -3.86
N ASN A 193 17.06 -2.83 -2.55
CA ASN A 193 17.67 -1.94 -1.55
C ASN A 193 18.46 -2.67 -0.45
N LYS A 194 19.76 -2.35 -0.34
CA LYS A 194 20.62 -2.73 0.80
C LYS A 194 20.59 -1.70 1.95
N THR A 195 20.06 -0.50 1.70
CA THR A 195 20.09 0.65 2.62
C THR A 195 18.85 0.76 3.50
N ILE A 196 17.73 0.17 3.08
CA ILE A 196 16.48 0.18 3.84
C ILE A 196 16.30 -1.19 4.46
N ASN A 197 16.27 -1.25 5.79
CA ASN A 197 15.94 -2.49 6.49
C ASN A 197 14.41 -2.69 6.45
N PRO A 198 13.89 -3.73 5.75
CA PRO A 198 12.45 -3.93 5.64
C PRO A 198 11.78 -4.13 7.01
N LEU A 199 12.51 -4.61 8.03
CA LEU A 199 11.99 -4.78 9.40
C LEU A 199 11.75 -3.46 10.14
N VAL A 200 12.40 -2.36 9.74
CA VAL A 200 12.18 -1.03 10.33
C VAL A 200 10.89 -0.38 9.81
N ILE A 201 10.44 -0.81 8.63
CA ILE A 201 9.25 -0.27 7.97
C ILE A 201 8.06 -1.21 8.13
N LEU A 202 8.25 -2.50 7.91
CA LEU A 202 7.25 -3.56 8.03
C LEU A 202 7.44 -4.34 9.34
N ASP A 203 7.19 -3.66 10.45
CA ASP A 203 7.17 -4.29 11.76
C ASP A 203 5.97 -5.26 11.92
N ASP A 204 5.90 -5.94 13.07
CA ASP A 204 4.86 -6.93 13.36
C ASP A 204 3.45 -6.30 13.35
N GLN A 205 3.33 -5.06 13.83
CA GLN A 205 2.07 -4.31 13.86
C GLN A 205 1.59 -4.02 12.44
N LEU A 206 2.44 -3.45 11.59
CA LEU A 206 2.07 -3.09 10.24
C LEU A 206 1.71 -4.34 9.42
N LEU A 207 2.49 -5.41 9.53
CA LEU A 207 2.19 -6.66 8.83
C LEU A 207 0.90 -7.32 9.33
N PHE A 208 0.61 -7.24 10.63
CA PHE A 208 -0.67 -7.69 11.18
C PHE A 208 -1.82 -6.90 10.55
N GLU A 209 -1.71 -5.57 10.52
CA GLU A 209 -2.73 -4.68 9.97
C GLU A 209 -2.95 -4.85 8.45
N ILE A 210 -1.89 -5.08 7.66
CA ILE A 210 -2.01 -5.46 6.23
C ILE A 210 -2.90 -6.69 6.09
N ASN A 211 -2.60 -7.74 6.87
CA ASN A 211 -3.31 -9.01 6.78
C ASN A 211 -4.77 -8.90 7.21
N VAL A 212 -5.04 -8.15 8.28
CA VAL A 212 -6.41 -7.83 8.70
C VAL A 212 -7.14 -7.05 7.60
N CYS A 213 -6.53 -5.99 7.05
CA CYS A 213 -7.14 -5.18 5.99
C CYS A 213 -7.52 -6.02 4.77
N LEU A 214 -6.63 -6.89 4.30
CA LEU A 214 -6.92 -7.80 3.19
C LEU A 214 -8.07 -8.75 3.51
N LEU A 215 -8.09 -9.35 4.69
CA LEU A 215 -9.20 -10.24 5.10
C LEU A 215 -10.53 -9.50 5.18
N LEU A 216 -10.56 -8.27 5.70
CA LEU A 216 -11.77 -7.45 5.75
C LEU A 216 -12.27 -7.10 4.35
N ILE A 217 -11.37 -6.78 3.41
CA ILE A 217 -11.73 -6.55 2.00
C ILE A 217 -12.38 -7.79 1.40
N LEU A 218 -11.79 -8.97 1.62
CA LEU A 218 -12.35 -10.24 1.14
C LEU A 218 -13.70 -10.58 1.81
N SER A 219 -13.97 -10.02 2.99
CA SER A 219 -15.18 -10.26 3.78
C SER A 219 -16.30 -9.24 3.56
N LYS A 220 -16.14 -8.23 2.68
CA LYS A 220 -17.17 -7.21 2.39
C LYS A 220 -18.48 -7.76 1.79
N GLY A 221 -18.57 -9.06 1.49
CA GLY A 221 -19.80 -9.75 1.05
C GLY A 221 -20.17 -9.57 -0.43
N ILE A 222 -19.67 -8.53 -1.10
CA ILE A 222 -19.82 -8.36 -2.56
C ILE A 222 -18.54 -8.84 -3.24
N PRO A 223 -18.59 -9.89 -4.08
CA PRO A 223 -17.41 -10.36 -4.79
C PRO A 223 -16.96 -9.29 -5.80
N PRO A 224 -15.69 -8.85 -5.74
CA PRO A 224 -15.17 -7.90 -6.70
C PRO A 224 -15.02 -8.57 -8.08
N PRO A 225 -14.88 -7.77 -9.15
CA PRO A 225 -14.59 -8.31 -10.48
C PRO A 225 -13.34 -9.21 -10.47
N GLN A 226 -13.33 -10.27 -11.29
CA GLN A 226 -12.23 -11.24 -11.32
C GLN A 226 -10.85 -10.59 -11.52
N ARG A 227 -10.78 -9.53 -12.33
CA ARG A 227 -9.54 -8.75 -12.53
C ARG A 227 -8.96 -8.21 -11.22
N LEU A 228 -9.81 -7.82 -10.27
CA LEU A 228 -9.39 -7.29 -8.98
C LEU A 228 -8.96 -8.40 -8.01
N ILE A 229 -9.63 -9.56 -8.07
CA ILE A 229 -9.19 -10.75 -7.34
C ILE A 229 -7.76 -11.13 -7.75
N VAL A 230 -7.44 -11.04 -9.05
CA VAL A 230 -6.06 -11.24 -9.54
C VAL A 230 -5.10 -10.22 -8.93
N LYS A 231 -5.50 -8.95 -8.79
CA LYS A 231 -4.68 -7.92 -8.13
C LYS A 231 -4.44 -8.20 -6.65
N TYR A 232 -5.47 -8.57 -5.88
CA TYR A 232 -5.25 -9.01 -4.49
C TYR A 232 -4.35 -10.24 -4.41
N ALA A 233 -4.46 -11.16 -5.38
CA ALA A 233 -3.55 -12.31 -5.48
C ALA A 233 -2.11 -11.88 -5.77
N GLU A 234 -1.87 -10.87 -6.61
CA GLU A 234 -0.54 -10.29 -6.85
C GLU A 234 0.05 -9.72 -5.54
N LEU A 235 -0.78 -9.03 -4.74
CA LEU A 235 -0.37 -8.49 -3.44
C LEU A 235 -0.02 -9.60 -2.43
N TYR A 236 -0.85 -10.64 -2.30
CA TYR A 236 -0.53 -11.81 -1.49
C TYR A 236 0.77 -12.50 -1.95
N CYS A 237 0.98 -12.64 -3.26
CA CYS A 237 2.22 -13.20 -3.80
C CYS A 237 3.44 -12.34 -3.42
N SER A 238 3.32 -11.02 -3.46
CA SER A 238 4.38 -10.08 -3.08
C SER A 238 4.70 -10.17 -1.58
N LEU A 239 3.66 -10.22 -0.73
CA LEU A 239 3.82 -10.40 0.72
C LEU A 239 4.42 -11.77 1.05
N ALA A 240 4.03 -12.85 0.37
CA ALA A 240 4.55 -14.20 0.62
C ALA A 240 6.05 -14.33 0.32
N LYS A 241 6.59 -13.50 -0.59
CA LYS A 241 8.04 -13.41 -0.80
C LYS A 241 8.75 -12.68 0.35
N LEU A 242 8.02 -11.81 1.06
CA LEU A 242 8.53 -10.94 2.10
C LEU A 242 8.16 -11.47 3.49
N PHE A 243 9.11 -12.13 4.14
CA PHE A 243 8.94 -12.81 5.44
C PHE A 243 7.87 -13.93 5.44
N PRO A 244 8.01 -14.97 4.59
CA PRO A 244 6.99 -16.03 4.41
C PRO A 244 6.53 -16.67 5.72
N TYR A 245 7.46 -16.95 6.64
CA TYR A 245 7.14 -17.52 7.94
C TYR A 245 6.33 -16.55 8.81
N LYS A 246 6.70 -15.27 8.82
CA LYS A 246 6.00 -14.23 9.59
C LYS A 246 4.58 -14.02 9.08
N GLN A 247 4.40 -13.98 7.76
CA GLN A 247 3.07 -13.92 7.13
C GLN A 247 2.22 -15.12 7.52
N PHE A 248 2.78 -16.34 7.45
CA PHE A 248 2.07 -17.56 7.85
C PHE A 248 1.62 -17.51 9.31
N VAL A 249 2.51 -17.11 10.22
CA VAL A 249 2.20 -17.03 11.65
C VAL A 249 1.15 -15.95 11.93
N LEU A 250 1.29 -14.75 11.36
CA LEU A 250 0.34 -13.65 11.53
C LEU A 250 -1.05 -14.01 11.00
N LEU A 251 -1.16 -14.52 9.76
CA LEU A 251 -2.44 -14.94 9.20
C LEU A 251 -3.04 -16.13 9.95
N SER A 252 -2.21 -17.07 10.43
CA SER A 252 -2.69 -18.16 11.28
C SER A 252 -3.27 -17.62 12.59
N PHE A 253 -2.61 -16.63 13.21
CA PHE A 253 -3.11 -15.98 14.42
C PHE A 253 -4.44 -15.28 14.16
N ILE A 254 -4.49 -14.47 13.10
CA ILE A 254 -5.67 -13.67 12.73
C ILE A 254 -6.89 -14.56 12.41
N THR A 255 -6.67 -15.69 11.76
CA THR A 255 -7.75 -16.60 11.33
C THR A 255 -8.14 -17.65 12.39
N GLY A 256 -7.47 -17.66 13.55
CA GLY A 256 -7.76 -18.58 14.66
C GLY A 256 -7.05 -19.95 14.57
N ASN A 257 -6.08 -20.11 13.68
CA ASN A 257 -5.24 -21.31 13.56
C ASN A 257 -4.08 -21.31 14.58
N ILE A 258 -4.42 -21.12 15.86
CA ILE A 258 -3.48 -20.75 16.94
C ILE A 258 -2.52 -21.90 17.33
N HIS A 259 -2.87 -23.14 17.02
CA HIS A 259 -2.06 -24.33 17.39
C HIS A 259 -0.68 -24.37 16.72
N THR A 260 -0.44 -23.57 15.68
CA THR A 260 0.83 -23.53 14.95
C THR A 260 1.80 -22.47 15.48
N ILE A 261 1.43 -21.73 16.54
CA ILE A 261 2.14 -20.51 16.98
C ILE A 261 2.77 -20.71 18.36
N ASN A 262 4.05 -20.34 18.48
CA ASN A 262 4.76 -20.33 19.76
C ASN A 262 4.07 -19.38 20.75
N GLN A 263 3.88 -19.83 22.00
CA GLN A 263 3.23 -19.07 23.07
C GLN A 263 3.90 -17.71 23.36
N GLU A 264 5.23 -17.62 23.34
CA GLU A 264 5.94 -16.36 23.54
C GLU A 264 5.63 -15.36 22.43
N TYR A 265 5.59 -15.85 21.19
CA TYR A 265 5.25 -15.01 20.03
C TYR A 265 3.77 -14.61 20.05
N LYS A 266 2.88 -15.51 20.46
CA LYS A 266 1.47 -15.20 20.67
C LYS A 266 1.27 -14.06 21.68
N LEU A 267 2.02 -14.06 22.79
CA LEU A 267 1.97 -12.97 23.77
C LEU A 267 2.42 -11.64 23.15
N LYS A 268 3.45 -11.65 22.30
CA LYS A 268 3.89 -10.45 21.55
C LYS A 268 2.81 -9.95 20.60
N LEU A 269 2.11 -10.84 19.89
CA LEU A 269 1.02 -10.45 18.97
C LEU A 269 -0.18 -9.83 19.69
N ILE A 270 -0.52 -10.31 20.89
CA ILE A 270 -1.63 -9.75 21.69
C ILE A 270 -1.30 -8.33 22.20
N GLN A 271 -0.02 -7.96 22.26
CA GLN A 271 0.40 -6.60 22.62
C GLN A 271 0.25 -5.58 21.48
N ILE A 272 -0.05 -6.04 20.25
CA ILE A 272 -0.31 -5.13 19.13
C ILE A 272 -1.56 -4.29 19.48
N PRO A 273 -1.50 -2.94 19.34
CA PRO A 273 -2.65 -2.08 19.58
C PRO A 273 -3.89 -2.54 18.82
N HIS A 274 -5.06 -2.46 19.47
CA HIS A 274 -6.36 -2.80 18.87
C HIS A 274 -6.52 -4.26 18.39
N CYS A 275 -5.52 -5.13 18.65
CA CYS A 275 -5.48 -6.50 18.16
C CYS A 275 -6.76 -7.28 18.52
N ASN A 276 -7.19 -7.23 19.78
CA ASN A 276 -8.37 -7.99 20.22
C ASN A 276 -9.64 -7.58 19.46
N SER A 277 -9.88 -6.27 19.30
CA SER A 277 -11.03 -5.75 18.56
C SER A 277 -11.01 -6.19 17.09
N LEU A 278 -9.83 -6.12 16.45
CA LEU A 278 -9.66 -6.53 15.06
C LEU A 278 -9.83 -8.04 14.86
N ILE A 279 -9.28 -8.86 15.77
CA ILE A 279 -9.47 -10.32 15.77
C ILE A 279 -10.94 -10.68 15.96
N GLU A 280 -11.66 -9.96 16.82
CA GLU A 280 -13.07 -10.18 17.05
C GLU A 280 -13.91 -9.90 15.79
N ILE A 281 -13.64 -8.78 15.11
CA ILE A 281 -14.29 -8.44 13.82
C ILE A 281 -14.00 -9.53 12.78
N ILE A 282 -12.75 -9.94 12.63
CA ILE A 282 -12.37 -11.00 11.68
C ILE A 282 -13.08 -12.31 12.03
N THR A 283 -13.14 -12.67 13.32
CA THR A 283 -13.80 -13.90 13.76
C THR A 283 -15.26 -13.93 13.35
N ASP A 284 -15.97 -12.80 13.48
CA ASP A 284 -17.34 -12.65 13.01
C ASP A 284 -17.45 -12.77 11.48
N CYS A 285 -16.54 -12.12 10.74
CA CYS A 285 -16.48 -12.25 9.28
C CYS A 285 -16.24 -13.69 8.81
N LEU A 286 -15.49 -14.48 9.59
CA LEU A 286 -15.14 -15.85 9.26
C LEU A 286 -16.14 -16.90 9.78
N CYS A 287 -17.29 -16.50 10.34
CA CYS A 287 -18.23 -17.39 11.03
C CYS A 287 -18.73 -18.59 10.21
N TYR A 288 -18.76 -18.49 8.88
CA TYR A 288 -19.18 -19.57 7.97
C TYR A 288 -18.04 -20.51 7.52
N THR A 289 -16.80 -20.23 7.91
CA THR A 289 -15.62 -21.02 7.51
C THR A 289 -15.12 -21.90 8.64
N SER A 290 -14.77 -23.15 8.30
CA SER A 290 -14.10 -24.09 9.20
C SER A 290 -12.62 -23.76 9.38
N LEU A 291 -12.03 -24.23 10.49
CA LEU A 291 -10.58 -24.09 10.72
C LEU A 291 -9.74 -24.72 9.59
N ALA A 292 -10.18 -25.84 9.02
CA ALA A 292 -9.49 -26.50 7.93
C ALA A 292 -9.47 -25.65 6.64
N GLU A 293 -10.57 -24.97 6.33
CA GLU A 293 -10.66 -24.06 5.17
C GLU A 293 -9.80 -22.82 5.37
N ARG A 294 -9.82 -22.24 6.57
CA ARG A 294 -8.94 -21.12 6.95
C ARG A 294 -7.47 -21.53 6.84
N ALA A 295 -7.09 -22.67 7.41
CA ALA A 295 -5.71 -23.17 7.35
C ALA A 295 -5.24 -23.42 5.90
N ARG A 296 -6.11 -23.97 5.05
CA ARG A 296 -5.84 -24.15 3.62
C ARG A 296 -5.61 -22.81 2.92
N PHE A 297 -6.47 -21.82 3.17
CA PHE A 297 -6.30 -20.47 2.63
C PHE A 297 -4.94 -19.89 3.03
N VAL A 298 -4.65 -19.86 4.34
CA VAL A 298 -3.38 -19.34 4.88
C VAL A 298 -2.18 -20.03 4.23
N THR A 299 -2.17 -21.36 4.19
CA THR A 299 -1.07 -22.14 3.61
C THR A 299 -0.81 -21.80 2.14
N ILE A 300 -1.87 -21.54 1.37
CA ILE A 300 -1.72 -21.21 -0.06
C ILE A 300 -1.23 -19.78 -0.24
N VAL A 301 -1.78 -18.80 0.49
CA VAL A 301 -1.48 -17.38 0.26
C VAL A 301 -0.16 -16.92 0.87
N THR A 302 0.40 -17.66 1.84
CA THR A 302 1.70 -17.31 2.47
C THR A 302 2.86 -18.14 1.98
N LYS A 303 2.61 -19.19 1.19
CA LYS A 303 3.69 -20.03 0.67
C LYS A 303 4.40 -19.32 -0.49
N PRO A 304 5.72 -19.14 -0.42
CA PRO A 304 6.45 -18.50 -1.50
C PRO A 304 6.40 -19.38 -2.76
N PHE A 305 6.45 -18.74 -3.93
CA PHE A 305 6.48 -19.39 -5.25
C PHE A 305 5.22 -20.19 -5.64
N VAL A 306 4.10 -20.03 -4.93
CA VAL A 306 2.80 -20.52 -5.42
C VAL A 306 2.41 -19.69 -6.64
N SER A 307 1.98 -20.37 -7.72
CA SER A 307 1.53 -19.70 -8.94
C SER A 307 0.36 -18.74 -8.67
N LEU A 308 0.36 -17.58 -9.31
CA LEU A 308 -0.71 -16.57 -9.19
C LEU A 308 -2.10 -17.16 -9.39
N HIS A 309 -2.28 -18.10 -10.33
CA HIS A 309 -3.54 -18.80 -10.56
C HIS A 309 -4.05 -19.56 -9.33
N LYS A 310 -3.16 -20.25 -8.60
CA LYS A 310 -3.51 -21.00 -7.38
C LYS A 310 -3.89 -20.05 -6.24
N VAL A 311 -3.17 -18.94 -6.09
CA VAL A 311 -3.51 -17.90 -5.10
C VAL A 311 -4.87 -17.27 -5.42
N THR A 312 -5.09 -16.90 -6.68
CA THR A 312 -6.37 -16.36 -7.17
C THR A 312 -7.53 -17.32 -6.91
N SER A 313 -7.34 -18.61 -7.21
CA SER A 313 -8.34 -19.65 -6.96
C SER A 313 -8.63 -19.82 -5.47
N SER A 314 -7.60 -19.76 -4.62
CA SER A 314 -7.73 -19.83 -3.16
C SER A 314 -8.54 -18.65 -2.62
N ILE A 315 -8.23 -17.43 -3.04
CA ILE A 315 -8.99 -16.23 -2.66
C ILE A 315 -10.45 -16.36 -3.11
N THR A 316 -10.68 -16.73 -4.37
CA THR A 316 -12.04 -16.90 -4.91
C THR A 316 -12.84 -17.94 -4.12
N THR A 317 -12.20 -19.06 -3.78
CA THR A 317 -12.83 -20.12 -2.98
C THR A 317 -13.14 -19.62 -1.57
N PHE A 318 -12.18 -18.97 -0.93
CA PHE A 318 -12.32 -18.42 0.41
C PHE A 318 -13.48 -17.42 0.48
N MET A 319 -13.55 -16.46 -0.44
CA MET A 319 -14.64 -15.48 -0.51
C MET A 319 -16.03 -16.12 -0.65
N ARG A 320 -16.16 -17.20 -1.42
CA ARG A 320 -17.42 -17.95 -1.54
C ARG A 320 -17.85 -18.58 -0.21
N LEU A 321 -16.90 -19.04 0.59
CA LEU A 321 -17.15 -19.65 1.90
C LEU A 321 -17.51 -18.61 2.98
N LEU A 322 -17.21 -17.32 2.76
CA LEU A 322 -17.60 -16.23 3.66
C LEU A 322 -19.07 -15.82 3.51
N SER A 323 -19.75 -16.27 2.46
CA SER A 323 -21.17 -16.03 2.26
C SER A 323 -22.00 -17.16 2.87
N PRO A 324 -23.20 -16.87 3.43
CA PRO A 324 -24.10 -17.92 3.85
C PRO A 324 -24.41 -18.87 2.68
N PRO A 325 -24.52 -20.17 2.92
CA PRO A 325 -24.89 -21.12 1.87
C PRO A 325 -26.22 -20.68 1.26
N PRO A 326 -26.40 -20.79 -0.07
CA PRO A 326 -27.66 -20.42 -0.70
C PRO A 326 -28.78 -21.18 0.00
N GLN A 327 -29.71 -20.44 0.60
CA GLN A 327 -30.90 -21.02 1.18
C GLN A 327 -31.57 -21.83 0.07
N LYS A 328 -31.69 -23.14 0.25
CA LYS A 328 -32.60 -23.93 -0.57
C LYS A 328 -33.96 -23.28 -0.36
N LEU A 329 -34.47 -22.58 -1.37
CA LEU A 329 -35.88 -22.27 -1.48
C LEU A 329 -36.60 -23.62 -1.43
N GLU A 330 -37.02 -24.02 -0.23
CA GLU A 330 -38.04 -25.04 -0.08
C GLU A 330 -39.23 -24.51 -0.85
N LYS A 331 -39.51 -25.17 -1.97
CA LYS A 331 -40.65 -24.87 -2.83
C LYS A 331 -41.90 -24.96 -1.95
N LEU A 332 -42.52 -23.81 -1.70
CA LEU A 332 -43.90 -23.71 -1.22
C LEU A 332 -44.86 -24.39 -2.20
#